data_AF-A0A200R6C9-F1
#
_entry.id   AF-A0A200R6C9-F1
#
_cell.length_a   1.000
_cell.length_b   1.000
_cell.length_c   1.000
_cell.angle_alpha   90.00
_cell.angle_beta   90.00
_cell.angle_gamma   90.00
#
_symmetry.space_group_name_H-M   'P 1'
#
loop_
_entity.id
_entity.type
_entity.pdbx_description
1 polymer ?
#
loop_
_entity_poly.entity_id
_entity_poly.type
_entity_poly.pdbx_seq_one_letter_code
_entity_poly.pdbx_strand_id
1 'polypeptide(L)' 'MKGVTSFSIDFAAKKVTVVGDVTPLGVLASVSRVKNAQFWPSSLAPSVSVGPTF' A
#
# COMPACT_ATOMS: atom_id res chain seq x y z
N MET A 1 15.93 -7.43 -4.94
CA MET A 1 14.79 -7.87 -4.10
C MET A 1 14.58 -9.35 -4.38
N LYS A 2 14.83 -10.24 -3.42
CA LYS A 2 14.62 -11.67 -3.60
C LYS A 2 13.16 -11.98 -3.26
N GLY A 3 12.46 -12.73 -4.12
CA GLY A 3 11.06 -13.13 -3.88
C GLY A 3 9.99 -12.25 -4.53
N VAL A 4 10.33 -11.14 -5.20
CA VAL A 4 9.34 -10.39 -6.00
C VAL A 4 8.92 -11.23 -7.20
N THR A 5 7.64 -11.58 -7.26
CA THR A 5 7.02 -12.34 -8.35
C THR A 5 6.44 -11.41 -9.41
N SER A 6 5.97 -10.23 -9.03
CA SER A 6 5.48 -9.21 -9.96
C SER A 6 5.61 -7.81 -9.36
N PHE A 7 5.85 -6.82 -10.22
CA PHE A 7 5.79 -5.41 -9.85
C PHE A 7 4.92 -4.67 -10.85
N SER A 8 4.03 -3.82 -10.38
CA SER A 8 3.12 -3.04 -11.20
C SER A 8 3.15 -1.59 -10.73
N ILE A 9 3.39 -0.67 -11.65
CA ILE A 9 3.55 0.75 -11.35
C ILE A 9 2.44 1.49 -12.08
N ASP A 10 1.58 2.12 -11.29
CA ASP A 10 0.53 2.99 -11.79
C ASP A 10 1.06 4.43 -11.71
N PHE A 11 1.54 4.97 -12.83
CA PHE A 11 2.11 6.33 -12.87
C PHE A 11 1.05 7.40 -12.68
N ALA A 12 -0.19 7.16 -13.13
CA ALA A 12 -1.30 8.08 -12.97
C ALA A 12 -1.65 8.26 -11.49
N ALA A 13 -1.72 7.15 -10.74
CA ALA A 13 -1.94 7.16 -9.30
C ALA A 13 -0.66 7.33 -8.47
N LYS A 14 0.54 7.30 -9.08
CA LYS A 14 1.83 7.18 -8.38
C LYS A 14 1.87 6.01 -7.39
N LYS A 15 1.22 4.88 -7.74
CA LYS A 15 1.12 3.68 -6.92
C LYS A 15 2.10 2.62 -7.39
N VAL A 16 2.73 1.94 -6.44
CA VAL A 16 3.54 0.75 -6.73
C VAL A 16 2.92 -0.44 -6.02
N THR A 17 2.58 -1.46 -6.79
CA THR A 17 2.09 -2.75 -6.30
C THR A 17 3.19 -3.77 -6.48
N VAL A 18 3.61 -4.40 -5.39
CA VAL A 18 4.65 -5.43 -5.40
C VAL A 18 4.00 -6.72 -4.93
N VAL A 19 4.10 -7.77 -5.74
CA VAL A 19 3.57 -9.11 -5.46
C VAL A 19 4.75 -10.06 -5.35
N GLY A 20 4.75 -10.90 -4.32
CA GLY A 20 5.74 -11.95 -4.13
C GLY A 20 6.06 -12.21 -2.66
N ASP A 21 7.01 -13.09 -2.42
CA ASP A 21 7.56 -13.40 -1.09
C ASP A 21 8.54 -12.28 -0.69
N VAL A 22 7.98 -11.15 -0.29
CA VAL A 22 8.75 -9.99 0.17
C VAL A 22 8.23 -9.51 1.51
N THR A 23 9.13 -8.99 2.34
CA THR A 23 8.74 -8.32 3.58
C THR A 23 8.21 -6.92 3.24
N PRO A 24 6.91 -6.61 3.46
CA PRO A 24 6.32 -5.32 3.11
C PRO A 24 7.04 -4.15 3.80
N LEU A 25 7.53 -4.37 5.03
CA LEU A 25 8.35 -3.42 5.78
C LEU A 25 9.71 -3.13 5.12
N GLY A 26 10.34 -4.14 4.53
CA GLY A 26 11.62 -3.98 3.82
C GLY A 26 11.46 -3.26 2.48
N VAL A 27 10.34 -3.51 1.80
CA VAL A 27 9.93 -2.77 0.59
C VAL A 27 9.65 -1.31 0.96
N LEU A 28 8.82 -1.06 1.97
CA LEU A 28 8.52 0.27 2.46
C LEU A 28 9.79 1.03 2.85
N ALA A 29 10.68 0.42 3.64
CA ALA A 29 11.95 1.03 4.04
C ALA A 29 12.84 1.36 2.84
N SER A 30 12.91 0.48 1.83
CA SER A 30 13.70 0.73 0.62
C SER A 30 13.11 1.84 -0.24
N VAL A 31 11.80 1.92 -0.38
CA VAL A 31 11.13 2.99 -1.14
C VAL A 31 11.23 4.31 -0.36
N SER A 32 11.02 4.29 0.96
CA SER A 32 11.10 5.45 1.85
C SER A 32 12.49 6.08 1.93
N ARG A 33 13.56 5.35 1.61
CA ARG A 33 14.91 5.92 1.46
C ARG A 33 15.03 6.91 0.31
N VAL A 34 14.25 6.72 -0.75
CA VAL A 34 14.32 7.53 -1.97
C VAL A 34 13.21 8.57 -2.01
N LYS A 35 12.02 8.21 -1.51
CA LYS A 35 10.87 9.10 -1.40
C LYS A 35 9.94 8.58 -0.32
N ASN A 36 9.48 9.45 0.57
CA ASN A 36 8.56 9.08 1.64
C ASN A 36 7.39 8.28 1.05
N ALA A 37 7.30 7.01 1.44
CA ALA A 37 6.30 6.09 0.96
C ALA A 37 5.50 5.59 2.15
N GLN A 38 4.23 5.35 1.89
CA GLN A 38 3.30 4.74 2.83
C GLN A 38 2.58 3.60 2.12
N PHE A 39 2.04 2.67 2.90
CA PHE A 39 1.13 1.69 2.34
C PHE A 39 -0.06 2.41 1.73
N TRP A 40 -0.51 1.88 0.59
CA TRP A 40 -1.74 2.38 0.00
C TRP A 40 -2.84 2.21 1.04
N PRO A 41 -3.60 3.27 1.39
CA PRO A 41 -4.75 3.09 2.24
C PRO A 41 -5.66 2.11 1.48
N SER A 42 -5.83 0.91 2.01
CA SER A 42 -6.99 0.13 1.66
C SER A 42 -8.16 1.07 1.94
N SER A 43 -9.06 1.24 0.98
CA SER A 43 -10.32 1.90 1.26
C SER A 43 -11.00 1.03 2.31
N LEU A 44 -10.67 1.25 3.59
CA LEU A 44 -11.62 1.14 4.67
C LEU A 44 -12.70 2.08 4.21
N ALA A 45 -13.76 1.52 3.61
CA ALA A 45 -15.02 2.21 3.58
C ALA A 45 -15.17 2.86 4.97
N PRO A 46 -15.51 4.16 5.07
CA PRO A 46 -16.00 4.63 6.35
C PRO A 46 -17.11 3.65 6.69
N SER A 47 -16.90 2.83 7.71
CA SER A 47 -18.00 2.03 8.25
C SER A 47 -18.96 3.09 8.72
N VAL A 48 -19.95 3.39 7.88
CA VAL A 48 -21.13 4.14 8.23
C VAL A 48 -21.81 3.26 9.27
N SER A 49 -21.34 3.38 10.51
CA SER A 49 -22.00 2.79 11.66
C SER A 49 -23.14 3.76 11.99
N VAL A 50 -24.25 3.47 11.33
CA VAL A 50 -25.58 4.02 11.50
C VAL A 50 -25.95 4.17 12.99
N GLY A 51 -26.41 5.37 13.39
CA GLY A 51 -27.29 5.64 14.54
C GLY A 51 -26.70 5.47 15.96
N PRO A 52 -27.22 6.21 16.97
CA PRO A 52 -28.61 5.98 17.37
C PRO A 52 -29.50 7.23 17.34
N THR A 53 -30.76 6.98 17.03
CA THR A 53 -31.92 7.82 17.29
C THR A 53 -32.00 8.18 18.78
N PHE A 54 -32.14 9.47 19.09
CA PHE A 54 -32.83 10.00 20.27
C PHE A 54 -33.56 11.28 19.87
#